data_AF-A0A380DRT5-F1
#
_entry.id   AF-A0A380DRT5-F1
#
_cell.length_a   1.000
_cell.length_b   1.000
_cell.length_c   1.000
_cell.angle_alpha   90.00
_cell.angle_beta   90.00
_cell.angle_gamma   90.00
#
_symmetry.space_group_name_H-M   'P 1'
#
loop_
_entity.id
_entity.type
_entity.pdbx_description
1 polymer ?
#
loop_
_entity_poly.entity_id
_entity_poly.type
_entity_poly.pdbx_seq_one_letter_code
_entity_poly.pdbx_strand_id
1 'polypeptide(L)'
;MLWSVVQVVLIPIALGIVLQIINRKIAEKASTALPIISVVAISLILAIVVGGSKHQILTTGLLIFLVVILHNVLGYTIGYWLARLLKLDRQDQKAVSIEVGMQNFWFSCVISSIAF
;
A
#
# COMPACT_ATOMS: atom_id res chain seq x y z
N MET A 1 -2.75 -17.50 3.60
CA MET A 1 -2.00 -16.24 3.34
C MET A 1 -1.44 -16.19 1.92
N LEU A 2 -0.54 -17.09 1.49
CA LEU A 2 0.07 -17.02 0.14
C LEU A 2 -0.96 -17.10 -1.00
N TRP A 3 -1.95 -17.99 -0.89
CA TRP A 3 -3.03 -18.10 -1.89
C TRP A 3 -3.85 -16.80 -2.02
N SER A 4 -4.13 -16.12 -0.90
CA SER A 4 -4.83 -14.83 -0.89
C SER A 4 -4.02 -13.74 -1.61
N VAL A 5 -2.68 -13.76 -1.48
CA VAL A 5 -1.81 -12.83 -2.23
C VAL A 5 -1.92 -13.06 -3.73
N VAL A 6 -1.91 -14.32 -4.16
CA VAL A 6 -2.04 -14.67 -5.58
C VAL A 6 -3.36 -14.13 -6.14
N GLN A 7 -4.45 -14.35 -5.42
CA GLN A 7 -5.79 -13.96 -5.87
C GLN A 7 -6.01 -12.44 -5.88
N VAL A 8 -5.59 -11.75 -4.81
CA VAL A 8 -5.89 -10.31 -4.61
C VAL A 8 -4.89 -9.40 -5.31
N VAL A 9 -3.65 -9.86 -5.55
CA VAL A 9 -2.58 -9.03 -6.11
C VAL A 9 -2.07 -9.55 -7.45
N LEU A 10 -1.59 -10.80 -7.51
CA LEU A 10 -0.90 -11.27 -8.72
C LEU A 10 -1.83 -11.42 -9.92
N ILE A 11 -3.03 -11.97 -9.73
CA ILE A 11 -4.00 -12.14 -10.82
C ILE A 11 -4.41 -10.79 -11.43
N PRO A 12 -4.85 -9.77 -10.65
CA PRO A 12 -5.19 -8.46 -11.20
C PRO A 12 -4.03 -7.77 -11.92
N ILE A 13 -2.80 -7.85 -11.38
CA ILE A 13 -1.62 -7.27 -12.02
C ILE A 13 -1.34 -7.94 -13.36
N ALA A 14 -1.36 -9.28 -13.40
CA ALA A 14 -1.14 -10.03 -14.63
C ALA A 14 -2.19 -9.69 -15.69
N LEU A 15 -3.47 -9.61 -15.31
CA LEU A 15 -4.56 -9.20 -16.20
C LEU A 15 -4.37 -7.78 -16.74
N GLY A 16 -3.95 -6.83 -15.89
CA GLY A 16 -3.65 -5.46 -16.29
C GLY A 16 -2.53 -5.38 -17.32
N ILE A 17 -1.45 -6.14 -17.11
CA ILE A 17 -0.33 -6.24 -18.05
C ILE A 17 -0.78 -6.85 -19.38
N VAL A 18 -1.54 -7.95 -19.36
CA VAL A 18 -2.05 -8.60 -20.58
C VAL A 18 -2.95 -7.64 -21.36
N LEU A 19 -3.85 -6.91 -20.68
CA LEU A 19 -4.71 -5.91 -21.32
C LEU A 19 -3.89 -4.78 -21.96
N GLN A 20 -2.83 -4.33 -21.29
CA GLN A 20 -1.92 -3.31 -21.81
C GLN A 20 -1.16 -3.77 -23.06
N ILE A 21 -0.78 -5.06 -23.11
CA ILE A 21 -0.11 -5.65 -24.28
C ILE A 21 -1.08 -5.79 -25.46
N ILE A 22 -2.31 -6.24 -25.22
CA ILE A 22 -3.32 -6.47 -26.28
C ILE A 22 -3.84 -5.14 -26.86
N ASN A 23 -4.14 -4.15 -26.00
CA ASN A 23 -4.72 -2.89 -26.45
C ASN A 23 -4.33 -1.69 -25.58
N ARG A 24 -3.22 -1.05 -25.96
CA ARG A 24 -2.72 0.17 -25.29
C ARG A 24 -3.74 1.30 -25.19
N LYS A 25 -4.62 1.48 -26.19
CA LYS A 25 -5.63 2.56 -26.17
C LYS A 25 -6.68 2.37 -25.09
N ILE A 26 -7.04 1.11 -24.79
CA ILE A 26 -7.96 0.80 -23.68
C ILE A 26 -7.23 1.01 -22.35
N ALA A 27 -5.98 0.55 -22.24
CA ALA A 27 -5.17 0.75 -21.04
C ALA A 27 -4.94 2.23 -20.71
N GLU A 28 -4.68 3.08 -21.71
CA GLU A 28 -4.53 4.53 -21.53
C GLU A 28 -5.82 5.17 -21.02
N LYS A 29 -6.98 4.85 -21.62
CA LYS A 29 -8.27 5.36 -21.14
C LYS A 29 -8.58 4.89 -19.71
N ALA A 30 -8.26 3.63 -19.39
CA ALA A 30 -8.42 3.09 -18.05
C ALA A 30 -7.47 3.79 -17.05
N SER A 31 -6.23 4.09 -17.45
CA SER A 31 -5.25 4.78 -16.62
C SER A 31 -5.68 6.18 -16.19
N THR A 32 -6.49 6.87 -16.99
CA THR A 32 -7.06 8.17 -16.61
C THR A 32 -8.12 8.04 -15.51
N ALA A 33 -8.91 6.95 -15.51
CA ALA A 33 -9.95 6.72 -14.51
C ALA A 33 -9.44 6.02 -13.24
N LEU A 34 -8.34 5.26 -13.35
CA LEU A 34 -7.75 4.46 -12.28
C LEU A 34 -7.48 5.25 -10.98
N PRO A 35 -6.95 6.49 -11.00
CA PRO A 35 -6.73 7.26 -9.79
C PRO A 35 -8.01 7.50 -8.99
N ILE A 36 -9.10 7.90 -9.67
CA ILE A 36 -10.39 8.18 -9.02
C ILE A 36 -10.98 6.89 -8.45
N ILE A 37 -10.99 5.82 -9.23
CA ILE A 37 -11.48 4.51 -8.79
C ILE A 37 -10.69 4.01 -7.58
N SER A 38 -9.36 4.18 -7.59
CA SER A 38 -8.49 3.76 -6.49
C SER A 38 -8.77 4.54 -5.21
N VAL A 39 -8.96 5.87 -5.29
CA VAL A 39 -9.29 6.71 -4.14
C VAL A 39 -10.63 6.30 -3.54
N VAL A 40 -11.66 6.08 -4.38
CA VAL A 40 -12.98 5.63 -3.92
C VAL A 40 -12.88 4.26 -3.25
N ALA A 41 -12.20 3.30 -3.89
CA ALA A 41 -12.04 1.94 -3.35
C ALA A 41 -11.32 1.94 -2.00
N ILE A 42 -10.18 2.65 -1.88
CA ILE A 42 -9.43 2.74 -0.63
C ILE A 42 -10.25 3.44 0.46
N SER A 43 -11.02 4.48 0.11
CA SER A 43 -11.90 5.17 1.07
C SER A 43 -12.99 4.25 1.62
N LEU A 44 -13.59 3.41 0.76
CA LEU A 44 -14.59 2.42 1.19
C LEU A 44 -13.99 1.34 2.09
N ILE A 45 -12.80 0.82 1.74
CA ILE A 45 -12.08 -0.14 2.57
C ILE A 45 -11.79 0.47 3.95
N LEU A 46 -11.31 1.72 3.99
CA LEU A 46 -11.04 2.42 5.24
C LEU A 46 -12.32 2.57 6.09
N ALA A 47 -13.45 2.93 5.49
CA ALA A 47 -14.72 3.07 6.19
C ALA A 47 -15.18 1.73 6.81
N ILE A 48 -15.03 0.62 6.09
CA ILE A 48 -15.38 -0.72 6.59
C ILE A 48 -14.49 -1.11 7.78
N VAL A 49 -13.17 -0.92 7.66
CA VAL A 49 -12.21 -1.31 8.70
C VAL A 49 -12.38 -0.47 9.97
N VAL A 50 -12.51 0.85 9.82
CA VAL A 50 -12.70 1.77 10.95
C VAL A 50 -14.06 1.56 11.61
N GLY A 51 -15.11 1.35 10.82
CA GLY A 51 -16.45 1.03 11.33
C GLY A 51 -16.51 -0.26 12.13
N GLY A 52 -15.86 -1.33 11.62
CA GLY A 52 -15.77 -2.62 12.31
C GLY A 52 -14.91 -2.60 13.58
N SER A 53 -13.92 -1.70 13.65
CA SER A 53 -12.93 -1.64 14.74
C SER A 53 -13.22 -0.53 15.77
N LYS A 54 -14.42 0.06 15.76
CA LYS A 54 -14.75 1.27 16.56
C LYS A 54 -14.39 1.15 18.05
N HIS A 55 -14.73 0.03 18.69
CA HIS A 55 -14.47 -0.16 20.12
C HIS A 55 -12.97 -0.28 20.45
N GLN A 56 -12.21 -0.95 19.58
CA GLN A 56 -10.75 -1.10 19.72
C GLN A 56 -10.02 0.22 19.45
N ILE A 57 -10.49 1.02 18.50
CA ILE A 57 -9.93 2.35 18.22
C ILE A 57 -10.15 3.29 19.41
N LEU A 58 -11.31 3.25 20.06
CA LEU A 58 -11.58 4.10 21.23
C LEU A 58 -10.70 3.77 22.44
N THR A 59 -10.32 2.50 22.59
CA THR A 59 -9.55 2.02 23.75
C THR A 59 -8.03 2.02 23.50
N THR A 60 -7.60 1.68 22.28
CA THR A 60 -6.18 1.48 21.92
C THR A 60 -5.72 2.33 20.72
N GLY A 61 -6.61 3.11 20.11
CA GLY A 61 -6.32 3.83 18.86
C GLY A 61 -5.21 4.86 18.98
N LEU A 62 -5.06 5.54 20.12
CA LEU A 62 -3.94 6.47 20.33
C LEU A 62 -2.59 5.75 20.32
N LEU A 63 -2.51 4.57 20.95
CA LEU A 63 -1.29 3.76 20.96
C LEU A 63 -0.99 3.23 19.55
N ILE A 64 -2.00 2.70 18.85
CA ILE A 64 -1.85 2.23 17.46
C ILE A 64 -1.37 3.38 16.57
N PHE A 65 -1.95 4.57 16.71
CA PHE A 65 -1.57 5.74 15.93
C PHE A 65 -0.09 6.13 16.15
N LEU A 66 0.36 6.17 17.42
CA LEU A 66 1.75 6.45 17.75
C LEU A 66 2.71 5.39 17.18
N VAL A 67 2.35 4.11 17.29
CA VAL A 67 3.16 3.01 16.75
C VAL A 67 3.24 3.11 15.22
N VAL A 68 2.14 3.43 14.53
CA VAL A 68 2.12 3.58 13.07
C VAL A 68 3.01 4.75 12.63
N ILE A 69 2.94 5.90 13.32
CA ILE A 69 3.82 7.04 13.03
C ILE A 69 5.28 6.65 13.24
N LEU A 70 5.60 6.06 14.39
CA LEU A 70 6.95 5.65 14.71
C LEU A 70 7.50 4.69 13.67
N HIS A 71 6.72 3.67 13.29
CA HIS A 71 7.10 2.68 12.29
C HIS A 71 7.37 3.31 10.92
N ASN A 72 6.53 4.26 10.46
CA ASN A 72 6.74 4.96 9.20
C ASN A 72 8.00 5.83 9.24
N VAL A 73 8.19 6.63 10.30
CA VAL A 73 9.37 7.48 10.46
C VAL A 73 10.64 6.64 10.52
N LEU A 74 10.61 5.51 11.23
CA LEU A 74 11.72 4.55 11.25
C LEU A 74 11.96 3.96 9.85
N GLY A 75 10.92 3.59 9.10
CA GLY A 75 11.04 3.14 7.72
C GLY A 75 11.75 4.17 6.82
N TYR A 76 11.30 5.43 6.84
CA TYR A 76 11.92 6.50 6.07
C TYR A 76 13.39 6.72 6.45
N THR A 77 13.67 6.80 7.75
CA THR A 77 15.01 7.09 8.25
C THR A 77 15.97 5.94 7.97
N ILE A 78 15.59 4.70 8.28
CA ILE A 78 16.40 3.50 8.02
C ILE A 78 16.63 3.34 6.52
N GLY A 79 15.59 3.46 5.70
CA GLY A 79 15.71 3.39 4.24
C GLY A 79 16.69 4.42 3.67
N TYR A 80 16.61 5.66 4.15
CA TYR A 80 17.53 6.73 3.74
C TYR A 80 18.98 6.45 4.16
N TRP A 81 19.19 6.07 5.43
CA TRP A 81 20.53 5.79 5.96
C TRP A 81 21.16 4.58 5.31
N LEU A 82 20.40 3.52 5.05
CA LEU A 82 20.89 2.33 4.37
C LEU A 82 21.30 2.65 2.93
N ALA A 83 20.47 3.39 2.19
CA ALA A 83 20.82 3.85 0.85
C ALA A 83 22.08 4.74 0.83
N ARG A 84 22.24 5.58 1.85
CA ARG A 84 23.43 6.40 2.03
C ARG A 84 24.69 5.56 2.34
N LEU A 85 24.57 4.53 3.17
CA LEU A 85 25.67 3.60 3.46
C LEU A 85 26.12 2.83 2.22
N LEU A 86 25.17 2.48 1.35
CA LEU A 86 25.43 1.86 0.04
C LEU A 86 25.97 2.84 -1.01
N LYS A 87 26.20 4.12 -0.65
CA LYS A 87 26.74 5.17 -1.52
C LYS A 87 25.89 5.40 -2.79
N LEU A 88 24.58 5.19 -2.69
CA LEU A 88 23.65 5.54 -3.76
C LEU A 88 23.63 7.06 -3.98
N ASP A 89 23.21 7.50 -5.16
CA ASP A 89 23.06 8.90 -5.46
C ASP A 89 21.88 9.52 -4.66
N ARG A 90 21.72 10.84 -4.74
CA ARG A 90 20.69 11.53 -3.95
C ARG A 90 19.27 11.20 -4.42
N GLN A 91 19.08 10.83 -5.68
CA GLN A 91 17.76 10.47 -6.19
C GLN A 91 17.38 9.08 -5.67
N ASP A 92 18.27 8.11 -5.76
CA ASP A 92 18.02 6.74 -5.29
C ASP A 92 17.88 6.69 -3.76
N GLN A 93 18.65 7.49 -3.01
CA GLN A 93 18.47 7.58 -1.55
C GLN A 93 17.05 8.02 -1.15
N LYS A 94 16.47 8.97 -1.89
CA LYS A 94 15.08 9.41 -1.62
C LYS A 94 14.09 8.34 -2.04
N ALA A 95 14.31 7.70 -3.20
CA ALA A 95 13.45 6.62 -3.68
C ALA A 95 13.41 5.47 -2.67
N VAL A 96 14.56 4.99 -2.19
CA VAL A 96 14.64 3.91 -1.20
C VAL A 96 14.02 4.31 0.13
N SER A 97 14.25 5.54 0.61
CA SER A 97 13.60 6.03 1.84
C SER A 97 12.07 5.99 1.72
N ILE A 98 11.53 6.47 0.61
CA ILE A 98 10.09 6.50 0.34
C ILE A 98 9.55 5.08 0.20
N GLU A 99 10.19 4.19 -0.55
CA GLU A 99 9.73 2.82 -0.77
C GLU A 99 9.72 1.99 0.52
N VAL A 100 10.72 2.19 1.40
CA VAL A 100 10.80 1.48 2.68
C VAL A 100 9.76 2.02 3.69
N GLY A 101 9.53 3.33 3.71
CA GLY A 101 8.58 3.96 4.63
C GLY A 101 7.12 3.84 4.18
N MET A 102 6.83 4.02 2.88
CA MET A 102 5.48 3.93 2.31
C MET A 102 5.09 2.48 2.06
N GLN A 103 4.47 1.87 3.07
CA GLN A 103 3.94 0.52 2.93
C GLN A 103 2.58 0.52 2.23
N ASN A 104 2.30 -0.57 1.52
CA ASN A 104 0.98 -0.84 0.98
C ASN A 104 0.03 -1.33 2.10
N PHE A 105 -0.53 -0.37 2.84
CA PHE A 105 -1.39 -0.64 4.00
C PHE A 105 -2.70 -1.34 3.63
N TRP A 106 -3.29 -1.05 2.47
CA TRP A 106 -4.56 -1.67 2.08
C TRP A 106 -4.42 -3.19 1.92
N PHE A 107 -3.30 -3.65 1.36
CA PHE A 107 -3.03 -5.08 1.20
C PHE A 107 -2.95 -5.78 2.56
N SER A 108 -2.32 -5.12 3.54
CA SER A 108 -2.24 -5.60 4.92
C SER A 108 -3.62 -5.70 5.57
N CYS A 109 -4.48 -4.69 5.40
CA CYS A 109 -5.86 -4.71 5.87
C CYS A 109 -6.67 -5.86 5.26
N VAL A 110 -6.62 -6.02 3.94
CA VAL A 110 -7.38 -7.07 3.24
C VAL A 110 -6.95 -8.46 3.71
N ILE A 111 -5.65 -8.70 3.84
CA ILE A 111 -5.16 -9.98 4.35
C ILE A 111 -5.59 -10.19 5.81
N SER A 112 -5.49 -9.16 6.66
CA SER A 112 -5.91 -9.27 8.05
C SER A 112 -7.39 -9.66 8.16
N SER A 113 -8.27 -9.01 7.41
CA SER A 113 -9.71 -9.30 7.44
C SER A 113 -10.10 -10.67 6.84
N ILE A 114 -9.25 -11.25 5.98
CA ILE A 114 -9.48 -12.58 5.40
C ILE A 114 -8.88 -13.68 6.30
N ALA A 115 -7.78 -13.38 6.99
CA ALA A 115 -7.03 -14.36 7.78
C ALA A 115 -7.43 -14.42 9.26
N PHE A 116 -8.05 -13.37 9.80
CA PHE A 116 -8.49 -13.23 11.20
C PHE A 116 -9.90 -12.65 11.27
#